data_AF-A0A1A8NQB5-F1
#
_entry.id   AF-A0A1A8NQB5-F1
#
_cell.length_a   1.000
_cell.length_b   1.000
_cell.length_c   1.000
_cell.angle_alpha   90.00
_cell.angle_beta   90.00
_cell.angle_gamma   90.00
#
_symmetry.space_group_name_H-M   'P 1'
#
loop_
_entity.id
_entity.type
_entity.pdbx_description
1 polymer ?
#
loop_
_entity_poly.entity_id
_entity_poly.type
_entity_poly.pdbx_seq_one_letter_code
_entity_poly.pdbx_strand_id
1 'polypeptide(L)'
;VVSPVVRSDQPKFPDISHISTALSHGCDNSMKLAVEVVQMQWKMDQQEMNYPTFDTTKVMTCVLPCLPEDCACVVPGCVVLLSSEQASIAHQLKEKPLKVAFINGDLSHTYRHLGFKSLTGLQRVSQLSDLSHSSGEEEWLEKVVKLLLTLEVHLILIAGFAHEKLIQSCLQHKILIVEKVKLSVIRIIAKSV
;
A
#
# COMPACT_ATOMS: atom_id res chain seq x y z
N VAL A 1 46.37 9.55 -33.08
CA VAL A 1 45.51 10.35 -32.18
C VAL A 1 44.07 10.08 -32.57
N VAL A 2 43.39 9.20 -31.83
CA VAL A 2 41.95 8.95 -32.01
C VAL A 2 41.34 9.18 -30.64
N SER A 3 40.62 10.29 -30.48
CA SER A 3 39.84 10.56 -29.27
C SER A 3 38.57 9.72 -29.30
N PRO A 4 38.18 9.04 -28.20
CA PRO A 4 36.88 8.41 -28.13
C PRO A 4 35.86 9.49 -27.77
N VAL A 5 34.97 9.82 -28.70
CA VAL A 5 33.71 10.51 -28.38
C VAL A 5 32.76 9.45 -27.84
N VAL A 6 32.71 9.31 -26.52
CA VAL A 6 31.59 8.65 -25.85
C VAL A 6 30.62 9.76 -25.45
N ARG A 7 29.60 10.00 -26.27
CA ARG A 7 28.37 10.67 -25.82
C ARG A 7 27.41 9.59 -25.38
N SER A 8 27.25 9.41 -24.08
CA SER A 8 26.04 8.79 -23.54
C SER A 8 24.94 9.86 -23.55
N ASP A 9 24.21 9.99 -24.65
CA ASP A 9 22.98 10.79 -24.65
C ASP A 9 21.92 9.99 -23.88
N GLN A 10 21.88 10.17 -22.55
CA GLN A 10 20.75 9.71 -21.76
C GLN A 10 19.49 10.46 -22.23
N PRO A 11 18.35 9.77 -22.38
CA PRO A 11 17.11 10.40 -22.80
C PRO A 11 16.73 11.50 -21.79
N LYS A 12 16.70 12.74 -22.27
CA LYS A 12 16.28 13.90 -21.46
C LYS A 12 14.76 13.90 -21.37
N PHE A 13 14.23 14.22 -20.19
CA PHE A 13 12.82 14.47 -20.01
C PHE A 13 12.37 15.61 -20.95
N PRO A 14 11.32 15.43 -21.76
CA PRO A 14 10.88 16.47 -22.67
C PRO A 14 10.31 17.66 -21.90
N ASP A 15 10.47 18.86 -22.46
CA ASP A 15 9.87 20.06 -21.89
C ASP A 15 8.35 20.03 -22.05
N ILE A 16 7.64 19.93 -20.94
CA ILE A 16 6.16 19.93 -20.89
C ILE A 16 5.59 21.24 -20.31
N SER A 17 6.40 22.28 -20.18
CA SER A 17 6.00 23.57 -19.60
C SER A 17 4.74 24.14 -20.25
N HIS A 18 4.70 24.21 -21.59
CA HIS A 18 3.55 24.73 -22.33
C HIS A 18 2.26 23.94 -22.06
N ILE A 19 2.36 22.61 -21.99
CA ILE A 19 1.22 21.73 -21.71
C ILE A 19 0.74 21.97 -20.27
N SER A 20 1.68 22.04 -19.33
CA SER A 20 1.36 22.26 -17.92
C SER A 20 0.64 23.60 -17.70
N THR A 21 1.12 24.68 -18.31
CA THR A 21 0.47 25.99 -18.22
C THR A 21 -0.92 25.97 -18.84
N ALA A 22 -1.08 25.35 -20.02
CA ALA A 22 -2.37 25.28 -20.72
C ALA A 22 -3.42 24.45 -19.97
N LEU A 23 -2.99 23.39 -19.27
CA LEU A 23 -3.87 22.48 -18.52
C LEU A 23 -4.02 22.86 -17.04
N SER A 24 -3.35 23.92 -16.57
CA SER A 24 -3.35 24.30 -15.14
C SER A 24 -4.74 24.70 -14.63
N HIS A 25 -5.62 25.17 -15.52
CA HIS A 25 -6.93 25.72 -15.18
C HIS A 25 -6.89 26.77 -14.04
N GLY A 26 -5.79 27.51 -13.93
CA GLY A 26 -5.58 28.53 -12.90
C GLY A 26 -5.07 27.99 -11.55
N CYS A 27 -4.73 26.71 -11.45
CA CYS A 27 -4.15 26.09 -10.25
C CYS A 27 -2.72 25.58 -10.53
N ASP A 28 -1.76 26.51 -10.54
CA ASP A 28 -0.36 26.21 -10.86
C ASP A 28 0.29 25.25 -9.83
N ASN A 29 -0.07 25.37 -8.55
CA ASN A 29 0.45 24.51 -7.48
C ASN A 29 0.10 23.04 -7.71
N SER A 30 -1.19 22.73 -7.97
CA SER A 30 -1.62 21.36 -8.26
C SER A 30 -1.01 20.83 -9.57
N MET A 31 -0.90 21.68 -10.59
CA MET A 31 -0.26 21.29 -11.85
C MET A 31 1.23 20.98 -11.66
N LYS A 32 1.94 21.73 -10.82
CA LYS A 32 3.33 21.46 -10.49
C LYS A 32 3.50 20.05 -9.90
N LEU A 33 2.61 19.63 -8.99
CA LEU A 33 2.61 18.26 -8.45
C LEU A 33 2.38 17.22 -9.55
N ALA A 34 1.46 17.48 -10.50
CA ALA A 34 1.24 16.58 -11.62
C ALA A 34 2.49 16.44 -12.50
N VAL A 35 3.17 17.54 -12.81
CA VAL A 35 4.45 17.55 -13.55
C VAL A 35 5.52 16.76 -12.79
N GLU A 36 5.64 16.95 -11.47
CA GLU A 36 6.58 16.20 -10.62
C GLU A 36 6.30 14.68 -10.65
N VAL A 37 5.04 14.26 -10.64
CA VAL A 37 4.65 12.84 -10.79
C VAL A 37 5.04 12.31 -12.17
N VAL A 38 4.78 13.04 -13.26
CA VAL A 38 5.16 12.61 -14.62
C VAL A 38 6.67 12.43 -14.73
N GLN A 39 7.44 13.38 -14.18
CA GLN A 39 8.90 13.27 -14.13
C GLN A 39 9.36 12.05 -13.32
N MET A 40 8.71 11.76 -12.20
CA MET A 40 9.02 10.60 -11.38
C MET A 40 8.73 9.28 -12.10
N GLN A 41 7.54 9.15 -12.73
CA GLN A 41 7.16 7.97 -13.49
C GLN A 41 8.09 7.74 -14.69
N TRP A 42 8.43 8.79 -15.43
CA TRP A 42 9.40 8.71 -16.54
C TRP A 42 10.77 8.19 -16.09
N LYS A 43 11.27 8.65 -14.94
CA LYS A 43 12.56 8.19 -14.39
C LYS A 43 12.52 6.72 -13.98
N MET A 44 11.37 6.22 -13.53
CA MET A 44 11.20 4.82 -13.12
C MET A 44 10.98 3.88 -14.32
N ASP A 45 10.33 4.36 -15.37
CA ASP A 45 9.97 3.57 -16.56
C ASP A 45 11.04 3.63 -17.69
N GLN A 46 12.28 4.05 -17.37
CA GLN A 46 13.39 4.31 -18.33
C GLN A 46 13.85 3.14 -19.23
N GLN A 47 13.15 2.00 -19.23
CA GLN A 47 13.48 0.85 -20.08
C GLN A 47 12.56 0.63 -21.30
N GLU A 48 11.40 1.29 -21.43
CA GLU A 48 10.44 0.89 -22.48
C GLU A 48 9.81 2.00 -23.35
N MET A 49 9.81 3.28 -22.95
CA MET A 49 9.02 4.31 -23.65
C MET A 49 9.83 5.56 -24.02
N ASN A 50 9.61 6.07 -25.25
CA ASN A 50 10.21 7.31 -25.75
C ASN A 50 9.44 8.59 -25.34
N TYR A 51 8.31 8.46 -24.62
CA TYR A 51 7.45 9.60 -24.24
C TYR A 51 6.95 9.48 -22.80
N PRO A 52 6.91 10.58 -22.01
CA PRO A 52 6.42 10.55 -20.65
C PRO A 52 4.93 10.24 -20.63
N THR A 53 4.56 9.27 -19.80
CA THR A 53 3.18 8.91 -19.52
C THR A 53 2.79 9.42 -18.14
N PHE A 54 1.49 9.68 -17.96
CA PHE A 54 0.90 9.98 -16.67
C PHE A 54 -0.08 8.87 -16.32
N ASP A 55 0.42 7.81 -15.69
CA ASP A 55 -0.39 6.69 -15.25
C ASP A 55 -0.98 6.98 -13.87
N THR A 56 -2.21 7.46 -13.86
CA THR A 56 -2.96 7.76 -12.62
C THR A 56 -3.21 6.52 -11.76
N THR A 57 -3.12 5.31 -12.32
CA THR A 57 -3.28 4.07 -11.55
C THR A 57 -2.11 3.82 -10.60
N LYS A 58 -0.94 4.40 -10.91
CA LYS A 58 0.27 4.39 -10.08
C LYS A 58 0.35 5.59 -9.12
N VAL A 59 -0.65 6.48 -9.10
CA VAL A 59 -0.66 7.69 -8.26
C VAL A 59 -1.61 7.51 -7.08
N MET A 60 -1.10 7.74 -5.88
CA MET A 60 -1.92 7.82 -4.68
C MET A 60 -1.92 9.25 -4.14
N THR A 61 -3.13 9.78 -3.91
CA THR A 61 -3.32 11.05 -3.21
C THR A 61 -3.66 10.79 -1.75
N CYS A 62 -3.01 11.51 -0.84
CA CYS A 62 -3.29 11.49 0.58
C CYS A 62 -3.56 12.94 1.02
N VAL A 63 -4.75 13.17 1.57
CA VAL A 63 -5.13 14.49 2.08
C VAL A 63 -4.85 14.52 3.59
N LEU A 64 -3.96 15.40 4.00
CA LEU A 64 -3.67 15.66 5.41
C LEU A 64 -4.49 16.88 5.86
N PRO A 65 -5.45 16.71 6.78
CA PRO A 65 -6.21 17.85 7.28
C PRO A 65 -5.28 18.83 8.02
N CYS A 66 -5.68 20.09 8.05
CA CYS A 66 -4.99 21.17 8.79
C CYS A 66 -3.61 21.61 8.26
N LEU A 67 -3.18 21.13 7.08
CA LEU A 67 -1.99 21.64 6.40
C LEU A 67 -2.37 22.55 5.21
N PRO A 68 -1.63 23.65 4.96
CA PRO A 68 -1.81 24.46 3.75
C PRO A 68 -1.55 23.68 2.47
N GLU A 69 -2.22 24.05 1.38
CA GLU A 69 -2.01 23.44 0.04
C GLU A 69 -0.56 23.60 -0.44
N ASP A 70 0.09 24.71 -0.10
CA ASP A 70 1.49 24.97 -0.46
C ASP A 70 2.49 23.99 0.18
N CYS A 71 2.06 23.19 1.17
CA CYS A 71 2.86 22.11 1.75
C CYS A 71 2.70 20.76 1.04
N ALA A 72 1.82 20.68 0.03
CA ALA A 72 1.67 19.46 -0.75
C ALA A 72 2.96 19.13 -1.50
N CYS A 73 3.28 17.84 -1.57
CA CYS A 73 4.49 17.36 -2.24
C CYS A 73 4.27 15.98 -2.83
N VAL A 74 5.13 15.62 -3.79
CA VAL A 74 5.19 14.28 -4.35
C VAL A 74 6.30 13.50 -3.67
N VAL A 75 5.97 12.32 -3.15
CA VAL A 75 6.95 11.41 -2.55
C VAL A 75 7.00 10.08 -3.31
N PRO A 76 8.18 9.47 -3.47
CA PRO A 76 8.27 8.13 -4.03
C PRO A 76 7.67 7.12 -3.04
N GLY A 77 6.81 6.24 -3.53
CA GLY A 77 6.17 5.19 -2.73
C GLY A 77 4.71 5.48 -2.39
N CYS A 78 4.28 5.09 -1.19
CA CYS A 78 2.90 5.15 -0.74
C CYS A 78 2.83 5.84 0.62
N VAL A 79 1.82 6.70 0.81
CA VAL A 79 1.53 7.37 2.09
C VAL A 79 0.27 6.75 2.69
N VAL A 80 0.37 6.31 3.94
CA VAL A 80 -0.74 5.73 4.69
C VAL A 80 -0.92 6.47 6.01
N LEU A 81 -2.16 6.65 6.43
CA LEU A 81 -2.47 7.26 7.72
C LEU A 81 -2.43 6.20 8.81
N LEU A 82 -1.74 6.50 9.90
CA LEU A 82 -1.55 5.61 11.03
C LEU A 82 -2.10 6.25 12.30
N SER A 83 -2.58 5.43 13.24
CA SER A 83 -2.81 5.86 14.61
C SER A 83 -1.48 6.19 15.31
N SER A 84 -1.55 6.90 16.44
CA SER A 84 -0.35 7.21 17.25
C SER A 84 0.42 5.96 17.66
N GLU A 85 -0.29 4.89 18.03
CA GLU A 85 0.30 3.62 18.43
C GLU A 85 1.00 2.93 17.25
N GLN A 86 0.33 2.89 16.09
CA GLN A 86 0.91 2.36 14.85
C GLN A 86 2.13 3.15 14.39
N ALA A 87 2.12 4.48 14.54
CA ALA A 87 3.24 5.33 14.17
C ALA A 87 4.50 5.03 15.00
N SER A 88 4.34 4.75 16.31
CA SER A 88 5.45 4.35 17.18
C SER A 88 6.13 3.07 16.69
N ILE A 89 5.34 2.09 16.24
CA ILE A 89 5.87 0.84 15.64
C ILE A 89 6.53 1.15 14.30
N ALA A 90 5.91 1.96 13.43
CA ALA A 90 6.47 2.34 12.14
C ALA A 90 7.87 2.97 12.28
N HIS A 91 8.08 3.81 13.31
CA HIS A 91 9.40 4.37 13.61
C HIS A 91 10.45 3.30 13.96
N GLN A 92 10.06 2.23 14.66
CA GLN A 92 10.96 1.12 14.99
C GLN A 92 11.30 0.24 13.77
N LEU A 93 10.46 0.29 12.73
CA LEU A 93 10.61 -0.47 11.49
C LEU A 93 11.39 0.29 10.40
N LYS A 94 11.52 1.62 10.49
CA LYS A 94 12.00 2.53 9.43
C LYS A 94 13.34 2.14 8.78
N GLU A 95 14.22 1.43 9.49
CA GLU A 95 15.57 1.11 9.01
C GLU A 95 15.86 -0.39 8.93
N LYS A 96 14.82 -1.23 8.96
CA LYS A 96 14.98 -2.69 8.93
C LYS A 96 14.47 -3.27 7.63
N PRO A 97 15.07 -4.35 7.11
CA PRO A 97 14.43 -5.14 6.06
C PRO A 97 13.11 -5.69 6.59
N LEU A 98 12.02 -5.45 5.87
CA LEU A 98 10.67 -5.83 6.30
C LEU A 98 10.19 -7.04 5.50
N LYS A 99 9.61 -8.01 6.20
CA LYS A 99 8.74 -9.01 5.57
C LYS A 99 7.31 -8.50 5.60
N VAL A 100 6.71 -8.36 4.43
CA VAL A 100 5.40 -7.75 4.23
C VAL A 100 4.39 -8.82 3.80
N ALA A 101 3.25 -8.89 4.48
CA ALA A 101 2.12 -9.71 4.08
C ALA A 101 1.08 -8.84 3.35
N PHE A 102 0.60 -9.31 2.20
CA PHE A 102 -0.45 -8.66 1.42
C PHE A 102 -1.73 -9.48 1.48
N ILE A 103 -2.85 -8.89 1.89
CA ILE A 103 -4.12 -9.59 2.06
C ILE A 103 -5.22 -8.90 1.27
N ASN A 104 -5.81 -9.64 0.33
CA ASN A 104 -6.99 -9.21 -0.40
C ASN A 104 -8.27 -9.66 0.31
N GLY A 105 -8.69 -8.91 1.31
CA GLY A 105 -9.88 -9.18 2.11
C GLY A 105 -9.77 -8.65 3.53
N ASP A 106 -10.69 -9.09 4.37
CA ASP A 106 -10.62 -8.83 5.82
C ASP A 106 -9.77 -9.90 6.50
N LEU A 107 -9.10 -9.52 7.57
CA LEU A 107 -8.36 -10.41 8.47
C LEU A 107 -9.17 -10.61 9.75
N SER A 108 -10.21 -11.43 9.65
CA SER A 108 -11.10 -11.78 10.75
C SER A 108 -11.55 -13.24 10.67
N HIS A 109 -11.89 -13.84 11.81
CA HIS A 109 -12.41 -15.21 11.87
C HIS A 109 -13.69 -15.41 11.04
N THR A 110 -14.51 -14.37 10.93
CA THR A 110 -15.80 -14.40 10.24
C THR A 110 -15.70 -14.13 8.74
N TYR A 111 -14.57 -13.63 8.25
CA TYR A 111 -14.40 -13.34 6.82
C TYR A 111 -14.54 -14.59 5.97
N ARG A 112 -15.32 -14.48 4.89
CA ARG A 112 -15.51 -15.53 3.88
C ARG A 112 -15.27 -14.90 2.51
N HIS A 113 -14.28 -15.42 1.78
CA HIS A 113 -13.99 -14.95 0.44
C HIS A 113 -15.20 -15.18 -0.48
N LEU A 114 -15.43 -14.31 -1.48
CA LEU A 114 -16.64 -14.35 -2.33
C LEU A 114 -16.83 -15.67 -3.11
N GLY A 115 -15.75 -16.43 -3.31
CA GLY A 115 -15.79 -17.79 -3.89
C GLY A 115 -16.25 -18.88 -2.91
N PHE A 116 -16.34 -18.58 -1.62
CA PHE A 116 -16.77 -19.47 -0.55
C PHE A 116 -18.20 -19.14 -0.14
N LYS A 117 -19.17 -19.52 -0.98
CA LYS A 117 -20.58 -19.47 -0.57
C LYS A 117 -20.85 -20.62 0.38
N SER A 118 -21.16 -20.32 1.64
CA SER A 118 -21.89 -21.28 2.46
C SER A 118 -23.23 -21.51 1.78
N LEU A 119 -23.52 -22.74 1.35
CA LEU A 119 -24.82 -23.09 0.80
C LEU A 119 -25.89 -22.76 1.87
N THR A 120 -26.75 -21.79 1.57
CA THR A 120 -27.89 -21.44 2.43
C THR A 120 -28.77 -22.67 2.62
N GLY A 121 -28.93 -23.12 3.87
CA GLY A 121 -29.70 -24.32 4.23
C GLY A 121 -28.89 -25.59 4.50
N LEU A 122 -27.56 -25.57 4.30
CA LEU A 122 -26.67 -26.69 4.65
C LEU A 122 -25.94 -26.36 5.95
N GLN A 123 -26.48 -26.86 7.07
CA GLN A 123 -25.81 -26.80 8.36
C GLN A 123 -24.72 -27.89 8.37
N ARG A 124 -23.44 -27.49 8.48
CA ARG A 124 -22.35 -28.45 8.60
C ARG A 124 -22.53 -29.14 9.95
N VAL A 125 -22.51 -30.47 10.01
CA VAL A 125 -22.68 -31.22 11.27
C VAL A 125 -21.63 -30.79 12.33
N SER A 126 -20.46 -30.32 11.89
CA SER A 126 -19.44 -29.73 12.78
C SER A 126 -19.83 -28.37 13.39
N GLN A 127 -20.73 -27.59 12.77
CA GLN A 127 -21.17 -26.29 13.30
C GLN A 127 -22.11 -26.41 14.50
N LEU A 128 -22.75 -27.58 14.72
CA LEU A 128 -23.52 -27.82 15.94
C LEU A 128 -22.62 -27.93 17.19
N SER A 129 -21.34 -28.26 17.01
CA SER A 129 -20.34 -28.31 18.08
C SER A 129 -19.75 -26.93 18.41
N ASP A 130 -19.91 -25.95 17.52
CA ASP A 130 -19.36 -24.58 17.65
C ASP A 130 -20.26 -23.63 18.46
N LEU A 131 -21.21 -24.16 19.26
CA LEU A 131 -22.05 -23.35 20.16
C LEU A 131 -21.26 -22.63 21.27
N SER A 132 -19.94 -22.86 21.37
CA SER A 132 -19.01 -22.01 22.11
C SER A 132 -18.36 -20.98 21.17
N HIS A 133 -19.12 -19.98 20.73
CA HIS A 133 -18.63 -18.92 19.83
C HIS A 133 -17.35 -18.22 20.32
N SER A 134 -17.00 -18.30 21.62
CA SER A 134 -15.76 -17.73 22.16
C SER A 134 -14.50 -18.58 21.92
N SER A 135 -14.60 -19.89 21.75
CA SER A 135 -13.40 -20.76 21.65
C SER A 135 -12.77 -20.70 20.27
N GLY A 136 -13.57 -20.70 19.21
CA GLY A 136 -13.08 -20.72 17.83
C GLY A 136 -12.44 -19.41 17.36
N GLU A 137 -12.94 -18.26 17.82
CA GLU A 137 -12.33 -16.95 17.49
C GLU A 137 -10.97 -16.78 18.17
N GLU A 138 -10.86 -17.16 19.45
CA GLU A 138 -9.61 -17.07 20.20
C GLU A 138 -8.57 -18.05 19.65
N GLU A 139 -8.97 -19.30 19.38
CA GLU A 139 -8.09 -20.29 18.75
C GLU A 139 -7.65 -19.83 17.35
N TRP A 140 -8.55 -19.21 16.57
CA TRP A 140 -8.20 -18.61 15.28
C TRP A 140 -7.18 -17.48 15.45
N LEU A 141 -7.38 -16.59 16.42
CA LEU A 141 -6.50 -15.47 16.71
C LEU A 141 -5.09 -15.97 17.07
N GLU A 142 -4.98 -16.91 18.02
CA GLU A 142 -3.72 -17.51 18.42
C GLU A 142 -2.99 -18.16 17.23
N LYS A 143 -3.71 -18.92 16.40
CA LYS A 143 -3.14 -19.55 15.20
C LYS A 143 -2.61 -18.54 14.21
N VAL A 144 -3.37 -17.48 13.94
CA VAL A 144 -2.98 -16.43 12.98
C VAL A 144 -1.76 -15.66 13.50
N VAL A 145 -1.77 -15.22 14.76
CA VAL A 145 -0.63 -14.51 15.35
C VAL A 145 0.62 -15.38 15.36
N LYS A 146 0.50 -16.65 15.78
CA LYS A 146 1.61 -17.60 15.75
C LYS A 146 2.17 -17.78 14.34
N LEU A 147 1.31 -17.86 13.33
CA LEU A 147 1.74 -17.99 11.93
C LEU A 147 2.49 -16.73 11.48
N LEU A 148 1.97 -15.54 11.76
CA LEU A 148 2.62 -14.27 11.41
C LEU A 148 4.01 -14.13 12.05
N LEU A 149 4.14 -14.51 13.32
CA LEU A 149 5.41 -14.54 14.04
C LEU A 149 6.38 -15.55 13.45
N THR A 150 5.91 -16.76 13.12
CA THR A 150 6.73 -17.82 12.51
C THR A 150 7.27 -17.40 11.14
N LEU A 151 6.48 -16.65 10.38
CA LEU A 151 6.89 -16.09 9.09
C LEU A 151 7.72 -14.80 9.24
N GLU A 152 7.90 -14.32 10.48
CA GLU A 152 8.59 -13.08 10.83
C GLU A 152 8.01 -11.86 10.08
N VAL A 153 6.68 -11.78 9.96
CA VAL A 153 6.00 -10.67 9.30
C VAL A 153 6.11 -9.40 10.15
N HIS A 154 6.49 -8.29 9.53
CA HIS A 154 6.66 -6.99 10.18
C HIS A 154 5.53 -6.01 9.82
N LEU A 155 4.99 -6.13 8.61
CA LEU A 155 3.96 -5.24 8.07
C LEU A 155 2.89 -6.08 7.36
N ILE A 156 1.63 -5.77 7.61
CA ILE A 156 0.48 -6.37 6.94
C ILE A 156 -0.30 -5.27 6.24
N LEU A 157 -0.42 -5.36 4.92
CA LEU A 157 -1.26 -4.48 4.10
C LEU A 157 -2.52 -5.23 3.71
N ILE A 158 -3.67 -4.76 4.17
CA ILE A 158 -4.96 -5.42 3.91
C ILE A 158 -5.89 -4.50 3.13
N ALA A 159 -6.62 -5.07 2.17
CA ALA A 159 -7.61 -4.35 1.39
C ALA A 159 -8.90 -4.06 2.19
N GLY A 160 -9.19 -4.92 3.16
CA GLY A 160 -10.36 -4.82 4.05
C GLY A 160 -9.99 -4.33 5.45
N PHE A 161 -10.57 -4.98 6.45
CA PHE A 161 -10.42 -4.69 7.88
C PHE A 161 -9.80 -5.84 8.65
N ALA A 162 -9.08 -5.55 9.73
CA ALA A 162 -8.59 -6.50 10.70
C ALA A 162 -9.51 -6.50 11.92
N HIS A 163 -9.64 -7.67 12.55
CA HIS A 163 -10.35 -7.75 13.82
C HIS A 163 -9.58 -7.01 14.93
N GLU A 164 -10.27 -6.25 15.79
CA GLU A 164 -9.63 -5.39 16.80
C GLU A 164 -8.65 -6.16 17.70
N LYS A 165 -9.05 -7.33 18.21
CA LYS A 165 -8.16 -8.16 19.05
C LYS A 165 -6.88 -8.57 18.32
N LEU A 166 -6.95 -8.77 17.00
CA LEU A 166 -5.79 -9.08 16.18
C LEU A 166 -4.89 -7.86 16.00
N ILE A 167 -5.47 -6.67 15.79
CA ILE A 167 -4.71 -5.42 15.76
C ILE A 167 -3.93 -5.28 17.07
N GLN A 168 -4.61 -5.38 18.22
CA GLN A 168 -3.98 -5.26 19.54
C GLN A 168 -2.86 -6.30 19.75
N SER A 169 -3.10 -7.58 19.42
CA SER A 169 -2.08 -8.62 19.55
C SER A 169 -0.87 -8.37 18.63
N CYS A 170 -1.11 -7.97 17.38
CA CYS A 170 -0.05 -7.63 16.44
C CYS A 170 0.78 -6.44 16.92
N LEU A 171 0.16 -5.40 17.49
CA LEU A 171 0.86 -4.23 18.03
C LEU A 171 1.80 -4.62 19.19
N GLN A 172 1.37 -5.50 20.10
CA GLN A 172 2.23 -6.06 21.16
C GLN A 172 3.46 -6.80 20.61
N HIS A 173 3.30 -7.44 19.46
CA HIS A 173 4.36 -8.15 18.75
C HIS A 173 5.13 -7.28 17.74
N LYS A 174 4.89 -5.97 17.71
CA LYS A 174 5.53 -5.01 16.80
C LYS A 174 5.26 -5.30 15.32
N ILE A 175 4.10 -5.88 15.02
CA ILE A 175 3.60 -6.09 13.67
C ILE A 175 2.64 -4.95 13.33
N LEU A 176 2.97 -4.18 12.30
CA LEU A 176 2.14 -3.08 11.83
C LEU A 176 1.05 -3.59 10.89
N ILE A 177 -0.22 -3.30 11.19
CA ILE A 177 -1.35 -3.56 10.27
C ILE A 177 -1.81 -2.24 9.67
N VAL A 178 -1.92 -2.18 8.34
CA VAL A 178 -2.51 -1.05 7.62
C VAL A 178 -3.75 -1.53 6.87
N GLU A 179 -4.89 -0.97 7.25
CA GLU A 179 -6.21 -1.33 6.72
C GLU A 179 -6.61 -0.50 5.51
N LYS A 180 -7.62 -0.97 4.76
CA LYS A 180 -8.24 -0.25 3.63
C LYS A 180 -7.27 0.21 2.55
N VAL A 181 -6.17 -0.52 2.35
CA VAL A 181 -5.23 -0.20 1.28
C VAL A 181 -5.86 -0.58 -0.05
N LYS A 182 -5.91 0.36 -1.01
CA LYS A 182 -6.46 0.07 -2.34
C LYS A 182 -5.76 -1.14 -2.95
N LEU A 183 -6.52 -2.07 -3.51
CA LEU A 183 -5.95 -3.30 -4.08
C LEU A 183 -4.97 -3.02 -5.22
N SER A 184 -5.19 -1.95 -6.00
CA SER A 184 -4.23 -1.51 -7.01
C SER A 184 -2.87 -1.15 -6.40
N VAL A 185 -2.86 -0.46 -5.27
CA VAL A 185 -1.64 -0.09 -4.52
C VAL A 185 -0.95 -1.35 -3.99
N ILE A 186 -1.68 -2.27 -3.36
CA ILE A 186 -1.15 -3.56 -2.91
C ILE A 186 -0.46 -4.29 -4.07
N ARG A 187 -1.10 -4.35 -5.24
CA ARG A 187 -0.55 -5.01 -6.44
C ARG A 187 0.69 -4.31 -6.99
N ILE A 188 0.73 -2.98 -6.96
CA ILE A 188 1.90 -2.22 -7.39
C ILE A 188 3.06 -2.51 -6.44
N ILE A 189 2.85 -2.39 -5.13
CA ILE A 189 3.91 -2.65 -4.14
C ILE A 189 4.42 -4.08 -4.27
N ALA A 190 3.53 -5.08 -4.38
CA ALA A 190 3.92 -6.48 -4.51
C ALA A 190 4.72 -6.81 -5.78
N LYS A 191 4.60 -6.00 -6.85
CA LYS A 191 5.41 -6.14 -8.07
C LYS A 191 6.76 -5.43 -8.00
N SER A 192 6.92 -4.54 -7.02
CA SER A 192 8.12 -3.71 -6.83
C SER A 192 9.09 -4.31 -5.80
N VAL A 193 8.79 -5.49 -5.24
CA VAL A 193 9.64 -6.24 -4.29
C VAL A 193 10.29 -7.43 -4.97
#